data_AF-A0ABD1C6B1-F1
#
_entry.id   AF-A0ABD1C6B1-F1
#
_cell.length_a   1.000
_cell.length_b   1.000
_cell.length_c   1.000
_cell.angle_alpha   90.00
_cell.angle_beta   90.00
_cell.angle_gamma   90.00
#
_symmetry.space_group_name_H-M   'P 1'
#
loop_
_entity.id
_entity.type
_entity.pdbx_description
1 polymer ?
#
loop_
_entity_poly.entity_id
_entity_poly.type
_entity_poly.pdbx_seq_one_letter_code
_entity_poly.pdbx_strand_id
1 'polypeptide(L)'
;MANKLFLVCAALALCFLLTNASIYRTVVEFDEDDDTNPMGPRPKCRKEFQQAQHLRACQRWIKRQMRQGTFDDEVDLEDDMENPQRGPQQQHEILQKCCNELRQEEPECVCPTLKRAAIAVRSQEQVQRPLQARKIFRTAKNLPQVCNLPQVDTCPFKIPSFPPSY
;
A
#
# COMPACT_ATOMS: atom_id res chain seq x y z
N MET A 1 -54.12 7.27 -11.04
CA MET A 1 -52.79 7.19 -11.69
C MET A 1 -51.72 8.00 -10.93
N ALA A 2 -52.06 9.15 -10.33
CA ALA A 2 -51.09 10.00 -9.59
C ALA A 2 -50.50 9.38 -8.31
N ASN A 3 -51.28 8.58 -7.55
CA ASN A 3 -50.79 7.98 -6.29
C ASN A 3 -49.65 6.97 -6.47
N LYS A 4 -49.63 6.26 -7.61
CA LYS A 4 -48.56 5.30 -7.93
C LYS A 4 -47.26 6.01 -8.34
N LEU A 5 -47.37 7.14 -9.03
CA LEU A 5 -46.23 7.96 -9.43
C LEU A 5 -45.58 8.63 -8.21
N PHE A 6 -46.39 9.08 -7.24
CA PHE A 6 -45.87 9.69 -6.01
C PHE A 6 -45.06 8.70 -5.16
N LEU A 7 -45.52 7.45 -5.05
CA LEU A 7 -44.80 6.39 -4.34
C LEU A 7 -43.46 6.05 -4.99
N VAL A 8 -43.40 6.02 -6.32
CA VAL A 8 -42.16 5.76 -7.07
C VAL A 8 -41.17 6.93 -6.91
N CYS A 9 -41.64 8.17 -6.97
CA CYS A 9 -40.79 9.35 -6.75
C CYS A 9 -40.26 9.42 -5.32
N ALA A 10 -41.08 9.11 -4.31
CA ALA A 10 -40.65 9.08 -2.92
C ALA A 10 -39.60 7.99 -2.65
N ALA A 11 -39.76 6.79 -3.23
CA ALA A 11 -38.80 5.71 -3.10
C ALA A 11 -37.45 6.05 -3.76
N LEU A 12 -37.47 6.65 -4.95
CA LEU A 12 -36.25 7.09 -5.64
C LEU A 12 -35.50 8.17 -4.85
N ALA A 13 -36.22 9.17 -4.31
CA ALA A 13 -35.63 10.22 -3.48
C ALA A 13 -34.94 9.65 -2.23
N LEU A 14 -35.56 8.64 -1.58
CA LEU A 14 -34.97 7.95 -0.43
C LEU A 14 -33.68 7.20 -0.83
N CYS A 15 -33.68 6.52 -1.98
CA CYS A 15 -32.52 5.80 -2.50
C CYS A 15 -31.32 6.74 -2.80
N PHE A 16 -31.59 7.94 -3.33
CA PHE A 16 -30.55 8.97 -3.57
C PHE A 16 -29.97 9.55 -2.27
N LEU A 17 -30.76 9.65 -1.20
CA LEU A 17 -30.26 10.11 0.10
C LEU A 17 -29.38 9.04 0.78
N LEU A 18 -29.75 7.76 0.67
CA LEU A 18 -29.00 6.63 1.25
C LEU A 18 -27.67 6.35 0.54
N THR A 19 -27.50 6.77 -0.72
CA THR A 19 -26.23 6.58 -1.46
C THR A 19 -25.11 7.48 -0.95
N ASN A 20 -25.43 8.56 -0.22
CA ASN A 20 -24.45 9.45 0.39
C ASN A 20 -23.85 8.89 1.70
N ALA A 21 -24.40 7.80 2.25
CA ALA A 21 -23.92 7.24 3.52
C ALA A 21 -22.74 6.26 3.36
N SER A 22 -22.51 5.69 2.18
CA SER A 22 -21.44 4.69 1.97
C SER A 22 -20.11 5.28 1.47
N ILE A 23 -19.96 6.61 1.45
CA ILE A 23 -18.71 7.28 1.06
C ILE A 23 -18.13 8.04 2.25
N TYR A 24 -18.13 7.42 3.43
CA TYR A 24 -17.07 7.70 4.39
C TYR A 24 -15.85 6.88 3.98
N ARG A 25 -15.16 7.33 2.91
CA ARG A 25 -13.75 6.99 2.78
C ARG A 25 -13.10 7.61 3.99
N THR A 26 -12.72 6.79 4.96
CA THR A 26 -11.73 7.15 5.96
C THR A 26 -10.41 7.30 5.21
N VAL A 27 -10.27 8.42 4.49
CA VAL A 27 -8.97 8.97 4.17
C VAL A 27 -8.40 9.32 5.53
N VAL A 28 -7.65 8.37 6.09
CA VAL A 28 -6.76 8.67 7.20
C VAL A 28 -5.81 9.71 6.63
N GLU A 29 -6.12 10.98 6.90
CA GLU A 29 -5.15 12.07 6.84
C GLU A 29 -4.02 11.61 7.74
N PHE A 30 -2.88 11.30 7.13
CA PHE A 30 -1.68 11.16 7.92
C PHE A 30 -1.31 12.58 8.30
N ASP A 31 -1.40 12.89 9.59
CA ASP A 31 -0.63 13.99 10.16
C ASP A 31 0.79 13.87 9.63
N GLU A 32 1.17 14.84 8.82
CA GLU A 32 2.53 15.06 8.37
C GLU A 32 3.36 15.56 9.57
N ASP A 33 3.46 14.76 10.64
CA ASP A 33 4.41 15.04 11.73
C ASP A 33 5.81 14.65 11.24
N ASP A 34 6.33 15.52 10.37
CA ASP A 34 7.67 15.56 9.80
C ASP A 34 8.61 16.39 10.68
N ASP A 35 8.71 16.03 11.97
CA ASP A 35 9.55 16.79 12.91
C ASP A 35 11.02 16.34 12.96
N THR A 36 11.57 15.64 11.95
CA THR A 36 13.02 15.32 11.99
C THR A 36 13.77 15.06 10.68
N ASN A 37 13.22 15.30 9.48
CA ASN A 37 14.07 15.44 8.29
C ASN A 37 13.34 16.15 7.12
N PRO A 38 13.79 17.32 6.62
CA PRO A 38 13.13 18.13 5.58
C PRO A 38 13.17 17.51 4.16
N MET A 39 13.16 16.18 4.06
CA MET A 39 13.14 15.47 2.80
C MET A 39 11.69 15.28 2.32
N GLY A 40 11.01 16.42 2.10
CA GLY A 40 9.87 16.46 1.20
C GLY A 40 10.22 15.79 -0.15
N PRO A 41 9.25 15.30 -0.92
CA PRO A 41 9.51 14.53 -2.14
C PRO A 41 10.43 15.31 -3.08
N ARG A 42 11.73 14.95 -3.10
CA ARG A 42 12.69 15.55 -4.03
C ARG A 42 12.10 15.42 -5.44
N PRO A 43 11.93 16.52 -6.19
CA PRO A 43 11.28 16.49 -7.50
C PRO A 43 12.01 15.54 -8.46
N LYS A 44 13.33 15.40 -8.29
CA LYS A 44 14.19 14.43 -8.99
C LYS A 44 13.71 12.99 -8.80
N CYS A 45 13.56 12.53 -7.56
CA CYS A 45 13.06 11.18 -7.26
C CYS A 45 11.61 10.96 -7.66
N ARG A 46 10.81 12.03 -7.83
CA ARG A 46 9.46 11.92 -8.40
C ARG A 46 9.49 11.55 -9.87
N LYS A 47 10.41 12.14 -10.62
CA LYS A 47 10.61 11.85 -12.04
C LYS A 47 11.19 10.45 -12.25
N GLU A 48 12.19 10.07 -11.44
CA GLU A 48 12.77 8.71 -11.50
C GLU A 48 11.73 7.63 -11.23
N PHE A 49 10.89 7.82 -10.21
CA PHE A 49 9.79 6.89 -9.93
C PHE A 49 8.84 6.72 -11.13
N GLN A 50 8.54 7.78 -11.87
CA GLN A 50 7.72 7.70 -13.07
C GLN A 50 8.45 6.96 -14.20
N GLN A 51 9.75 7.21 -14.34
CA GLN A 51 10.61 6.61 -15.35
C GLN A 51 10.82 5.10 -15.13
N ALA A 52 10.98 4.66 -13.87
CA ALA A 52 11.06 3.25 -13.48
C ALA A 52 9.68 2.54 -13.45
N GLN A 53 8.70 3.09 -14.17
CA GLN A 53 7.33 2.58 -14.23
C GLN A 53 6.70 2.38 -12.84
N HIS A 54 7.01 3.26 -11.89
CA HIS A 54 6.52 3.25 -10.52
C HIS A 54 6.94 2.02 -9.70
N LEU A 55 8.06 1.36 -10.03
CA LEU A 55 8.51 0.14 -9.36
C LEU A 55 7.41 -0.96 -9.34
N ARG A 56 6.81 -1.23 -10.50
CA ARG A 56 5.68 -2.17 -10.66
C ARG A 56 5.98 -3.57 -10.13
N ALA A 57 7.20 -4.07 -10.26
CA ALA A 57 7.56 -5.37 -9.69
C ALA A 57 7.60 -5.30 -8.16
N CYS A 58 8.12 -4.21 -7.58
CA CYS A 58 8.10 -4.00 -6.14
C CYS A 58 6.68 -3.83 -5.59
N GLN A 59 5.79 -3.12 -6.29
CA GLN A 59 4.38 -3.02 -5.89
C GLN A 59 3.72 -4.41 -5.83
N ARG A 60 3.98 -5.27 -6.83
CA ARG A 60 3.47 -6.65 -6.85
C ARG A 60 4.06 -7.50 -5.73
N TRP A 61 5.35 -7.34 -5.43
CA TRP A 61 6.01 -8.02 -4.31
C TRP A 61 5.36 -7.63 -2.98
N ILE A 62 5.25 -6.33 -2.72
CA ILE A 62 4.67 -5.78 -1.48
C ILE A 62 3.22 -6.24 -1.31
N LYS A 63 2.42 -6.16 -2.38
CA LYS A 63 1.03 -6.65 -2.38
C LYS A 63 0.96 -8.13 -2.04
N ARG A 64 1.87 -8.95 -2.57
CA ARG A 64 1.90 -10.39 -2.28
C ARG A 64 2.32 -10.67 -0.84
N GLN A 65 3.35 -9.98 -0.34
CA GLN A 65 3.80 -10.13 1.04
C GLN A 65 2.71 -9.71 2.02
N MET A 66 1.95 -8.65 1.72
CA MET A 66 0.79 -8.27 2.52
C MET A 66 -0.21 -9.43 2.65
N ARG A 67 -0.55 -10.10 1.54
CA ARG A 67 -1.48 -11.23 1.49
C ARG A 67 -0.94 -12.53 2.08
N GLN A 68 0.36 -12.81 1.94
CA GLN A 68 1.01 -14.00 2.50
C GLN A 68 1.39 -13.72 3.96
N GLY A 69 0.49 -13.98 4.92
CA GLY A 69 0.93 -14.35 6.28
C GLY A 69 1.62 -15.73 6.18
N THR A 70 2.77 -16.01 6.77
CA THR A 70 3.27 -15.66 8.11
C THR A 70 4.79 -15.82 8.12
N PHE A 71 5.50 -14.81 8.62
CA PHE A 71 6.78 -14.99 9.31
C PHE A 71 6.75 -13.94 10.43
N ASP A 72 6.71 -14.40 11.68
CA ASP A 72 6.93 -13.63 12.92
C ASP A 72 5.78 -12.90 13.66
N ASP A 73 4.49 -13.16 13.43
CA ASP A 73 3.51 -12.78 14.46
C ASP A 73 2.35 -13.78 14.53
N GLU A 74 2.33 -14.49 15.64
CA GLU A 74 1.35 -15.47 16.08
C GLU A 74 0.10 -14.71 16.54
N VAL A 75 -0.85 -14.45 15.64
CA VAL A 75 -2.26 -14.15 15.98
C VAL A 75 -3.16 -14.50 14.81
N ASP A 76 -3.73 -15.69 14.95
CA ASP A 76 -5.06 -16.15 14.54
C ASP A 76 -5.96 -15.12 13.84
N LEU A 77 -6.14 -15.25 12.52
CA LEU A 77 -7.34 -14.81 11.79
C LEU A 77 -7.50 -15.71 10.55
N GLU A 78 -8.37 -16.70 10.69
CA GLU A 78 -9.03 -17.42 9.61
C GLU A 78 -9.78 -16.42 8.71
N ASP A 79 -9.23 -16.04 7.56
CA ASP A 79 -10.05 -15.72 6.37
C ASP A 79 -9.19 -15.66 5.09
N ASP A 80 -9.79 -16.16 4.01
CA ASP A 80 -9.30 -16.22 2.63
C ASP A 80 -8.20 -17.25 2.26
N MET A 81 -8.69 -18.47 2.01
CA MET A 81 -8.10 -19.49 1.13
C MET A 81 -7.99 -19.02 -0.35
N GLU A 82 -7.38 -17.87 -0.64
CA GLU A 82 -7.09 -17.47 -2.02
C GLU A 82 -5.69 -17.96 -2.46
N ASN A 83 -5.69 -19.23 -2.87
CA ASN A 83 -4.73 -19.90 -3.75
C ASN A 83 -3.23 -19.97 -3.32
N PRO A 84 -2.80 -21.06 -2.67
CA PRO A 84 -1.39 -21.35 -2.38
C PRO A 84 -0.52 -21.65 -3.63
N GLN A 85 -1.09 -21.76 -4.84
CA GLN A 85 -0.44 -22.44 -5.98
C GLN A 85 0.59 -21.61 -6.79
N ARG A 86 0.98 -20.41 -6.38
CA ARG A 86 2.15 -19.77 -7.01
C ARG A 86 3.40 -20.16 -6.26
N GLY A 87 4.00 -21.27 -6.68
CA GLY A 87 5.18 -21.86 -6.06
C GLY A 87 6.35 -20.87 -5.86
N PRO A 88 7.32 -21.23 -4.99
CA PRO A 88 8.44 -20.36 -4.59
C PRO A 88 9.24 -19.77 -5.76
N GLN A 89 9.25 -20.45 -6.91
CA GLN A 89 9.88 -19.96 -8.14
C GLN A 89 9.28 -18.64 -8.66
N GLN A 90 7.95 -18.51 -8.70
CA GLN A 90 7.30 -17.27 -9.14
C GLN A 90 7.49 -16.14 -8.14
N GLN A 91 7.64 -16.46 -6.85
CA GLN A 91 7.94 -15.49 -5.81
C GLN A 91 9.34 -14.92 -6.02
N HIS A 92 10.33 -15.79 -6.23
CA HIS A 92 11.70 -15.39 -6.52
C HIS A 92 11.80 -14.52 -7.78
N GLU A 93 11.08 -14.86 -8.85
CA GLU A 93 11.11 -14.08 -10.11
C GLU A 93 10.58 -12.65 -9.93
N ILE A 94 9.50 -12.46 -9.16
CA ILE A 94 8.96 -11.12 -8.88
C ILE A 94 9.92 -10.32 -8.01
N LEU A 95 10.50 -10.96 -6.98
CA LEU A 95 11.49 -10.31 -6.13
C LEU A 95 12.71 -9.88 -6.93
N GLN A 96 13.23 -10.75 -7.80
CA GLN A 96 14.37 -10.44 -8.66
C GLN A 96 14.08 -9.25 -9.58
N LYS A 97 12.89 -9.20 -10.19
CA LYS A 97 12.46 -8.04 -10.99
C LYS A 97 12.38 -6.77 -10.16
N CYS A 98 11.84 -6.84 -8.94
CA CYS A 98 11.82 -5.70 -8.01
C CYS A 98 13.24 -5.22 -7.66
N CYS A 99 14.15 -6.12 -7.32
CA CYS A 99 15.53 -5.75 -7.01
C CYS A 99 16.26 -5.17 -8.23
N ASN A 100 15.92 -5.60 -9.45
CA ASN A 100 16.46 -5.01 -10.67
C ASN A 100 15.92 -3.60 -10.93
N GLU A 101 14.64 -3.34 -10.65
CA GLU A 101 14.06 -1.99 -10.71
C GLU A 101 14.76 -1.08 -9.68
N LEU A 102 14.90 -1.55 -8.44
CA LEU A 102 15.57 -0.83 -7.35
C LEU A 102 17.05 -0.51 -7.62
N ARG A 103 17.77 -1.39 -8.32
CA ARG A 103 19.17 -1.15 -8.69
C ARG A 103 19.35 -0.09 -9.79
N GLN A 104 18.31 0.18 -10.56
CA GLN A 104 18.33 1.23 -11.60
C GLN A 104 18.01 2.62 -11.02
N GLU A 105 17.43 2.68 -9.83
CA GLU A 105 17.14 3.93 -9.12
C GLU A 105 18.43 4.55 -8.60
N GLU A 106 18.47 5.88 -8.55
CA GLU A 106 19.59 6.55 -7.92
C GLU A 106 19.63 6.25 -6.41
N PRO A 107 20.81 6.13 -5.79
CA PRO A 107 20.95 5.82 -4.37
C PRO A 107 20.12 6.72 -3.44
N GLU A 108 20.02 8.00 -3.77
CA GLU A 108 19.23 8.98 -3.02
C GLU A 108 17.70 8.81 -3.18
N CYS A 109 17.26 8.12 -4.23
CA CYS A 109 15.86 7.97 -4.60
C CYS A 109 15.27 6.63 -4.20
N VAL A 110 16.08 5.60 -3.93
CA VAL A 110 15.64 4.26 -3.46
C VAL A 110 14.57 4.33 -2.37
N CYS A 111 14.81 5.05 -1.27
CA CYS A 111 13.85 5.11 -0.17
C CYS A 111 12.62 5.99 -0.45
N PRO A 112 12.76 7.19 -1.03
CA PRO A 112 11.62 7.96 -1.50
C PRO A 112 10.72 7.20 -2.48
N THR A 113 11.28 6.46 -3.44
CA THR A 113 10.51 5.71 -4.43
C THR A 113 9.86 4.46 -3.85
N LEU A 114 10.54 3.76 -2.92
CA LEU A 114 9.93 2.68 -2.13
C LEU A 114 8.77 3.16 -1.26
N LYS A 115 8.90 4.31 -0.58
CA LYS A 115 7.80 4.90 0.20
C LYS A 115 6.59 5.15 -0.69
N ARG A 116 6.79 5.66 -1.92
CA ARG A 116 5.69 5.87 -2.88
C ARG A 116 5.11 4.56 -3.40
N ALA A 117 5.93 3.54 -3.66
CA ALA A 117 5.43 2.22 -4.03
C ALA A 117 4.53 1.63 -2.93
N ALA A 118 4.92 1.77 -1.65
CA ALA A 118 4.11 1.35 -0.51
C ALA A 118 2.76 2.10 -0.43
N ILE A 119 2.79 3.43 -0.59
CA ILE A 119 1.57 4.26 -0.63
C ILE A 119 0.67 3.85 -1.81
N ALA A 120 1.25 3.61 -2.98
CA ALA A 120 0.51 3.17 -4.17
C ALA A 120 -0.19 1.84 -3.95
N VAL A 121 0.49 0.84 -3.35
CA VAL A 121 -0.12 -0.46 -3.01
C VAL A 121 -1.27 -0.29 -2.02
N ARG A 122 -1.07 0.50 -0.95
CA ARG A 122 -2.13 0.77 0.04
C ARG A 122 -3.37 1.39 -0.63
N SER A 123 -3.15 2.37 -1.52
CA SER A 123 -4.22 3.07 -2.22
C SER A 123 -4.91 2.20 -3.28
N GLN A 124 -4.17 1.40 -4.04
CA GLN A 124 -4.73 0.53 -5.08
C GLN A 124 -5.61 -0.57 -4.48
N GLU A 125 -5.17 -1.17 -3.38
CA GLU A 125 -5.91 -2.25 -2.70
C GLU A 125 -6.96 -1.73 -1.71
N GLN A 126 -7.16 -0.40 -1.61
CA GLN A 126 -8.07 0.25 -0.65
C GLN A 126 -7.90 -0.29 0.78
N VAL A 127 -6.65 -0.50 1.20
CA VAL A 127 -6.34 -1.14 2.49
C VAL A 127 -6.74 -0.21 3.63
N GLN A 128 -7.82 -0.59 4.31
CA GLN A 128 -8.31 0.09 5.52
C GLN A 128 -7.76 -0.55 6.80
N ARG A 129 -7.37 -1.83 6.77
CA ARG A 129 -6.92 -2.56 7.97
C ARG A 129 -5.54 -2.07 8.43
N PRO A 130 -5.39 -1.61 9.69
CA PRO A 130 -4.12 -1.18 10.28
C PRO A 130 -2.95 -2.16 10.10
N LEU A 131 -3.19 -3.45 10.34
CA LEU A 131 -2.18 -4.50 10.27
C LEU A 131 -1.65 -4.68 8.84
N GLN A 132 -2.52 -4.68 7.84
CA GLN A 132 -2.13 -4.80 6.43
C GLN A 132 -1.36 -3.56 5.96
N ALA A 133 -1.78 -2.37 6.38
CA ALA A 133 -1.05 -1.14 6.10
C ALA A 133 0.36 -1.18 6.73
N ARG A 134 0.49 -1.56 8.00
CA ARG A 134 1.81 -1.74 8.66
C ARG A 134 2.70 -2.72 7.90
N LYS A 135 2.14 -3.85 7.46
CA LYS A 135 2.86 -4.87 6.69
C LYS A 135 3.38 -4.33 5.36
N ILE A 136 2.57 -3.58 4.62
CA ILE A 136 2.98 -2.91 3.37
C ILE A 136 4.23 -2.04 3.58
N PHE A 137 4.21 -1.16 4.59
CA PHE A 137 5.35 -0.28 4.87
C PHE A 137 6.56 -1.04 5.44
N ARG A 138 6.35 -2.07 6.27
CA ARG A 138 7.44 -2.92 6.81
C ARG A 138 8.14 -3.69 5.68
N THR A 139 7.40 -4.29 4.76
CA THR A 139 7.97 -4.96 3.58
C THR A 139 8.76 -3.98 2.72
N ALA A 140 8.20 -2.80 2.42
CA ALA A 140 8.88 -1.81 1.61
C ALA A 140 10.17 -1.28 2.29
N LYS A 141 10.14 -1.13 3.61
CA LYS A 141 11.26 -0.63 4.41
C LYS A 141 12.49 -1.55 4.34
N ASN A 142 12.25 -2.86 4.31
CA ASN A 142 13.30 -3.89 4.35
C ASN A 142 13.71 -4.38 2.95
N LEU A 143 13.06 -3.90 1.87
CA LEU A 143 13.40 -4.30 0.51
C LEU A 143 14.87 -4.07 0.13
N PRO A 144 15.52 -2.95 0.51
CA PRO A 144 16.94 -2.74 0.20
C PRO A 144 17.85 -3.83 0.77
N GLN A 145 17.63 -4.22 2.04
CA GLN A 145 18.32 -5.35 2.68
C GLN A 145 18.05 -6.67 1.97
N VAL A 146 16.79 -6.98 1.64
CA VAL A 146 16.43 -8.23 0.93
C VAL A 146 17.08 -8.29 -0.45
N CYS A 147 17.22 -7.15 -1.11
CA CYS A 147 17.86 -7.01 -2.42
C CYS A 147 19.39 -6.86 -2.35
N ASN A 148 19.98 -6.84 -1.14
CA ASN A 148 21.41 -6.58 -0.89
C ASN A 148 21.92 -5.34 -1.64
N LEU A 149 21.23 -4.20 -1.50
CA LEU A 149 21.66 -2.94 -2.10
C LEU A 149 22.86 -2.37 -1.33
N PRO A 150 24.03 -2.15 -1.95
CA PRO A 150 25.23 -1.68 -1.25
C PRO A 150 25.12 -0.27 -0.67
N GLN A 151 24.18 0.53 -1.18
CA GLN A 151 24.01 1.93 -0.79
C GLN A 151 23.07 2.15 0.40
N VAL A 152 22.14 1.23 0.67
CA VAL A 152 21.07 1.39 1.65
C VAL A 152 20.63 0.03 2.17
N ASP A 153 20.72 -0.19 3.48
CA ASP A 153 20.23 -1.41 4.11
C ASP A 153 18.74 -1.32 4.44
N THR A 154 18.30 -0.24 5.08
CA THR A 154 16.90 -0.08 5.51
C THR A 154 16.44 1.36 5.33
N CYS A 155 15.20 1.54 4.85
CA CYS A 155 14.67 2.88 4.65
C CYS A 155 14.16 3.53 5.94
N PRO A 156 14.50 4.80 6.21
CA PRO A 156 14.19 5.45 7.48
C PRO A 156 12.74 5.96 7.60
N PHE A 157 11.84 5.66 6.66
CA PHE A 157 10.47 6.18 6.71
C PHE A 157 9.64 5.52 7.83
N LYS A 158 8.76 6.32 8.44
CA LYS A 158 7.85 5.90 9.52
C LYS A 158 6.84 4.87 9.00
N ILE A 159 6.58 3.85 9.81
CA ILE A 159 5.46 2.93 9.58
C ILE A 159 4.22 3.56 10.22
N PRO A 160 3.05 3.53 9.56
CA PRO A 160 1.80 3.97 10.15
C PRO A 160 1.55 3.38 11.54
N SER A 161 1.55 4.24 12.56
CA SER A 161 1.04 3.92 13.89
C SER A 161 -0.47 4.16 13.88
N PHE A 162 -1.24 3.14 14.23
CA PHE A 162 -2.67 3.28 14.47
C PHE A 162 -2.86 3.26 15.99
N PRO A 163 -3.57 4.24 16.57
CA PRO A 163 -3.85 4.22 17.99
C PRO A 163 -4.68 2.98 18.33
N PRO A 164 -4.45 2.34 19.49
CA PRO A 164 -5.32 1.26 19.95
C PRO A 164 -6.73 1.83 20.13
N SER A 165 -7.70 1.22 19.47
CA SER A 165 -9.12 1.47 19.73
C SER A 165 -9.45 0.94 21.12
N TYR A 166 -9.55 1.84 22.10
CA TYR A 166 -10.12 1.58 23.42
C TYR A 166 -11.65 1.65 23.38
#